data_AF-A0A2L2Y940-F1
#
_entry.id   AF-A0A2L2Y940-F1
#
_cell.length_a   1.000
_cell.length_b   1.000
_cell.length_c   1.000
_cell.angle_alpha   90.00
_cell.angle_beta   90.00
_cell.angle_gamma   90.00
#
_symmetry.space_group_name_H-M   'P 1'
#
loop_
_entity.id
_entity.type
_entity.pdbx_description
1 polymer ?
#
loop_
_entity_poly.entity_id
_entity_poly.type
_entity_poly.pdbx_seq_one_letter_code
_entity_poly.pdbx_strand_id
1 'polypeptide(L)'
;EGVTKITSAKQRSAIHDKMERLLLVWINEREMKRDVTSMPIIQEKAREICEKLKEQTPGSSSEELEFKATTGWFTKFEKRSGIKHILMHGESASADKEAAEKYCLKFQEFIETEGYRPQQIFNCDETGLFWKRMPNCTYITKDEKSVPGHKPTTN
;
A
#
# COMPACT_ATOMS: atom_id res chain seq x y z
N GLU A 1 38.22 12.59 -24.12
CA GLU A 1 37.68 11.32 -23.59
C GLU A 1 36.56 11.63 -22.62
N GLY A 2 35.39 11.02 -22.77
CA GLY A 2 34.22 11.31 -21.94
C GLY A 2 33.16 10.25 -22.14
N VAL A 3 33.35 9.07 -21.53
CA VAL A 3 32.34 8.01 -21.55
C VAL A 3 31.34 8.29 -20.44
N THR A 4 30.18 8.82 -20.83
CA THR A 4 28.98 8.89 -19.98
C THR A 4 28.57 7.47 -19.60
N LYS A 5 28.69 7.13 -18.32
CA LYS A 5 28.19 5.89 -17.75
C LYS A 5 26.66 5.90 -17.83
N ILE A 6 26.13 5.11 -18.75
CA ILE A 6 24.69 4.83 -18.85
C ILE A 6 24.31 4.11 -17.56
N THR A 7 23.43 4.74 -16.77
CA THR A 7 22.82 4.13 -15.58
C THR A 7 22.10 2.86 -16.00
N SER A 8 22.72 1.71 -15.69
CA SER A 8 22.13 0.38 -15.88
C SER A 8 20.79 0.33 -15.16
N ALA A 9 19.70 0.28 -15.94
CA ALA A 9 18.42 -0.15 -15.43
C ALA A 9 18.65 -1.55 -14.84
N LYS A 10 18.67 -1.64 -13.50
CA LYS A 10 18.98 -2.86 -12.77
C LYS A 10 18.16 -4.01 -13.36
N GLN A 11 18.82 -4.87 -14.14
CA GLN A 11 18.22 -6.02 -14.80
C GLN A 11 17.49 -6.82 -13.73
N ARG A 12 16.19 -7.03 -13.94
CA ARG A 12 15.36 -7.77 -12.99
C ARG A 12 15.83 -9.23 -13.00
N SER A 13 16.17 -9.77 -11.83
CA SER A 13 16.60 -11.17 -11.79
C SER A 13 15.41 -12.09 -12.10
N ALA A 14 15.67 -13.19 -12.80
CA ALA A 14 14.63 -14.17 -13.16
C ALA A 14 13.89 -14.71 -11.92
N ILE A 15 14.54 -14.67 -10.75
CA ILE A 15 13.99 -15.01 -9.44
C ILE A 15 12.87 -14.04 -9.05
N HIS A 16 13.08 -12.72 -9.19
CA HIS A 16 12.06 -11.72 -8.90
C HIS A 16 10.84 -11.84 -9.82
N ASP A 17 11.05 -12.13 -11.10
CA ASP A 17 9.95 -12.33 -12.04
C ASP A 17 9.14 -13.59 -11.72
N LYS A 18 9.82 -14.68 -11.36
CA LYS A 18 9.16 -15.92 -10.92
C LYS A 18 8.39 -15.73 -9.61
N MET A 19 8.98 -14.99 -8.66
CA MET A 19 8.34 -14.62 -7.40
C MET A 19 7.06 -13.81 -7.64
N GLU A 20 7.12 -12.75 -8.47
CA GLU A 20 5.94 -11.91 -8.76
C GLU A 20 4.82 -12.71 -9.45
N ARG A 21 5.14 -13.61 -10.38
CA ARG A 21 4.14 -14.49 -11.00
C ARG A 21 3.43 -15.40 -10.00
N LEU A 22 4.18 -16.06 -9.12
CA LEU A 22 3.61 -16.93 -8.08
C LEU A 22 2.77 -16.14 -7.08
N LEU A 23 3.22 -14.94 -6.74
CA LEU A 23 2.47 -14.04 -5.85
C LEU A 23 1.14 -13.63 -6.47
N LEU A 24 1.09 -13.37 -7.78
CA LEU A 24 -0.17 -13.04 -8.48
C LEU A 24 -1.17 -14.19 -8.47
N VAL A 25 -0.72 -15.42 -8.73
CA VAL A 25 -1.60 -16.60 -8.66
C VAL A 25 -2.20 -16.73 -7.26
N TRP A 26 -1.37 -16.58 -6.23
CA TRP A 26 -1.83 -16.65 -4.84
C TRP A 26 -2.80 -15.52 -4.46
N ILE A 27 -2.59 -14.30 -4.95
CA ILE A 27 -3.55 -13.19 -4.74
C ILE A 27 -4.89 -13.50 -5.40
N ASN A 28 -4.89 -13.96 -6.66
CA ASN A 28 -6.11 -14.30 -7.39
C ASN A 28 -6.90 -15.42 -6.69
N GLU A 29 -6.22 -16.44 -6.17
CA GLU A 29 -6.87 -17.53 -5.40
C GLU A 29 -7.56 -17.01 -4.13
N ARG A 30 -6.98 -16.02 -3.45
CA ARG A 30 -7.58 -15.40 -2.27
C ARG A 30 -8.75 -14.49 -2.61
N GLU A 31 -8.66 -13.74 -3.71
CA GLU A 31 -9.79 -12.92 -4.20
C GLU A 31 -11.01 -13.81 -4.52
N MET A 32 -10.81 -14.97 -5.14
CA MET A 32 -11.89 -15.93 -5.41
C MET A 32 -12.57 -16.44 -4.13
N LYS A 33 -11.84 -16.50 -3.02
CA LYS A 33 -12.35 -16.92 -1.70
C LYS A 33 -12.95 -15.76 -0.90
N ARG A 34 -12.97 -14.54 -1.45
CA ARG A 34 -13.40 -13.30 -0.78
C ARG A 34 -12.64 -13.00 0.51
N ASP A 35 -11.38 -13.46 0.59
CA ASP A 35 -10.52 -13.17 1.74
C ASP A 35 -9.90 -11.78 1.62
N VAL A 36 -9.91 -11.04 2.72
CA VAL A 36 -9.26 -9.72 2.79
C VAL A 36 -7.75 -9.90 2.70
N THR A 37 -7.16 -9.37 1.64
CA THR A 37 -5.70 -9.37 1.46
C THR A 37 -5.18 -7.94 1.60
N SER A 38 -4.40 -7.70 2.65
CA SER A 38 -3.79 -6.40 2.94
C SER A 38 -2.33 -6.36 2.50
N MET A 39 -1.79 -5.14 2.31
CA MET A 39 -0.39 -4.94 1.90
C MET A 39 0.63 -5.71 2.77
N PRO A 40 0.55 -5.69 4.12
CA PRO A 40 1.51 -6.43 4.97
C PRO A 40 1.52 -7.94 4.69
N ILE A 41 0.34 -8.54 4.48
CA ILE A 41 0.20 -9.97 4.20
C ILE A 41 0.84 -10.31 2.85
N ILE A 42 0.67 -9.45 1.85
CA ILE A 42 1.29 -9.65 0.53
C ILE A 42 2.81 -9.50 0.62
N GLN A 43 3.30 -8.53 1.39
CA GLN A 43 4.74 -8.33 1.58
C GLN A 43 5.38 -9.51 2.31
N GLU A 44 4.72 -10.07 3.33
CA GLU A 44 5.13 -11.30 3.99
C GLU A 44 5.13 -12.48 3.03
N LYS A 45 4.05 -12.66 2.26
CA LYS A 45 3.97 -13.76 1.30
C LYS A 45 5.04 -13.69 0.22
N ALA A 46 5.35 -12.48 -0.25
CA ALA A 46 6.39 -12.25 -1.24
C ALA A 46 7.78 -12.65 -0.70
N ARG A 47 8.05 -12.41 0.59
CA ARG A 47 9.29 -12.85 1.26
C ARG A 47 9.38 -14.38 1.29
N GLU A 48 8.32 -15.05 1.75
CA GLU A 48 8.29 -16.52 1.79
C GLU A 48 8.54 -17.16 0.41
N ILE A 49 7.89 -16.63 -0.64
CA ILE A 49 8.06 -17.14 -2.00
C ILE A 49 9.50 -16.91 -2.48
N CYS A 50 10.07 -15.74 -2.18
CA CYS A 50 11.45 -15.41 -2.54
C CYS A 50 12.45 -16.35 -1.87
N GLU A 51 12.30 -16.60 -0.57
CA GLU A 51 13.15 -17.52 0.20
C GLU A 51 13.10 -18.94 -0.36
N LYS A 52 11.90 -19.48 -0.60
CA LYS A 52 11.72 -20.82 -1.21
C LYS A 52 12.36 -20.94 -2.59
N LEU A 53 12.30 -19.89 -3.40
CA LEU A 53 12.94 -19.89 -4.72
C LEU A 53 14.47 -19.86 -4.66
N LYS A 54 15.03 -19.21 -3.63
CA LYS A 54 16.48 -19.18 -3.38
C LYS A 54 16.99 -20.56 -2.95
N GLU A 55 16.26 -21.25 -2.07
CA GLU A 55 16.61 -22.61 -1.62
C GLU A 55 16.63 -23.64 -2.77
N GLN A 56 15.71 -23.51 -3.72
CA GLN A 56 15.59 -24.42 -4.86
C GLN A 56 16.61 -24.16 -5.98
N THR A 57 17.39 -23.08 -5.91
CA THR A 57 18.37 -22.72 -6.95
C THR A 57 19.78 -22.60 -6.34
N PRO A 58 20.41 -23.72 -5.93
CA PRO A 58 21.77 -23.70 -5.40
C PRO A 58 22.74 -23.36 -6.54
N GLY A 59 23.32 -22.16 -6.51
CA GLY A 59 24.33 -21.72 -7.49
C GLY A 59 24.06 -20.38 -8.17
N SER A 60 22.95 -19.70 -7.87
CA SER A 60 22.81 -18.29 -8.25
C SER A 60 23.75 -17.45 -7.38
N SER A 61 24.99 -17.28 -7.86
CA SER A 61 25.97 -16.29 -7.39
C SER A 61 25.41 -14.89 -7.62
N SER A 62 24.49 -14.50 -6.77
CA SER A 62 24.19 -13.12 -6.56
C SER A 62 24.06 -12.97 -5.07
N GLU A 63 24.98 -12.21 -4.50
CA GLU A 63 24.84 -11.46 -3.25
C GLU A 63 23.64 -10.49 -3.39
N GLU A 64 22.49 -11.02 -3.81
CA GLU A 64 21.26 -10.30 -4.06
C GLU A 64 20.60 -10.14 -2.69
N LEU A 65 21.03 -9.05 -2.05
CA LEU A 65 20.30 -8.25 -1.08
C LEU A 65 18.95 -8.89 -0.77
N GLU A 66 18.88 -9.48 0.43
CA GLU A 66 17.66 -9.89 1.11
C GLU A 66 16.44 -9.11 0.57
N PHE A 67 15.45 -9.83 0.03
CA PHE A 67 14.30 -9.18 -0.56
C PHE A 67 13.44 -8.57 0.55
N LYS A 68 13.57 -7.27 0.75
CA LYS A 68 12.93 -6.56 1.89
C LYS A 68 11.43 -6.30 1.72
N ALA A 69 10.82 -6.73 0.61
CA ALA A 69 9.40 -6.50 0.28
C ALA A 69 8.90 -5.09 0.65
N THR A 70 9.67 -4.05 0.32
CA THR A 70 9.40 -2.68 0.78
C THR A 70 8.07 -2.15 0.23
N THR A 71 7.52 -1.12 0.87
CA THR A 71 6.32 -0.40 0.38
C THR A 71 6.54 0.15 -1.04
N GLY A 72 7.75 0.64 -1.32
CA GLY A 72 8.15 1.09 -2.66
C GLY A 72 8.22 -0.03 -3.71
N TRP A 73 8.53 -1.28 -3.32
CA TRP A 73 8.42 -2.42 -4.23
C TRP A 73 6.95 -2.78 -4.47
N PHE A 74 6.14 -2.84 -3.41
CA PHE A 74 4.74 -3.20 -3.49
C PHE A 74 3.96 -2.25 -4.42
N THR A 75 4.11 -0.94 -4.25
CA THR A 75 3.47 0.07 -5.13
C THR A 75 3.86 -0.10 -6.60
N LYS A 76 5.12 -0.48 -6.88
CA LYS A 76 5.54 -0.78 -8.26
C LYS A 76 4.95 -2.10 -8.75
N PHE A 77 4.84 -3.12 -7.89
CA PHE A 77 4.23 -4.41 -8.19
C PHE A 77 2.75 -4.26 -8.54
N GLU A 78 2.00 -3.53 -7.71
CA GLU A 78 0.60 -3.18 -7.93
C GLU A 78 0.38 -2.51 -9.30
N LYS A 79 1.21 -1.52 -9.65
CA LYS A 79 1.16 -0.86 -10.96
C LYS A 79 1.43 -1.82 -12.13
N ARG A 80 2.29 -2.82 -11.95
CA ARG A 80 2.62 -3.80 -13.01
C ARG A 80 1.57 -4.89 -13.15
N SER A 81 1.02 -5.33 -12.03
CA SER A 81 0.03 -6.41 -12.00
C SER A 81 -1.36 -5.95 -12.39
N GLY A 82 -1.63 -4.65 -12.31
CA GLY A 82 -2.95 -4.10 -12.56
C GLY A 82 -3.96 -4.42 -11.47
N ILE A 83 -3.50 -4.91 -10.31
CA ILE A 83 -4.36 -5.17 -9.16
C ILE A 83 -4.77 -3.82 -8.57
N LYS A 84 -6.06 -3.49 -8.64
CA LYS A 84 -6.61 -2.19 -8.19
C LYS A 84 -7.19 -2.20 -6.77
N HIS A 85 -7.39 -3.38 -6.19
CA HIS A 85 -8.23 -3.57 -5.00
C HIS A 85 -7.53 -4.25 -3.82
N ILE A 86 -6.20 -4.33 -3.80
CA ILE A 86 -5.54 -4.75 -2.56
C ILE A 86 -5.87 -3.70 -1.52
N LEU A 87 -6.52 -4.15 -0.45
CA LEU A 87 -7.09 -3.31 0.57
C LEU A 87 -5.95 -2.51 1.25
N MET A 88 -5.66 -1.33 0.71
CA MET A 88 -4.93 -0.30 1.43
C MET A 88 -5.84 0.08 2.58
N HIS A 89 -5.41 -0.26 3.79
CA HIS A 89 -6.11 -0.01 5.03
C HIS A 89 -6.83 1.35 5.04
N GLY A 90 -8.12 1.32 5.31
CA GLY A 90 -8.94 2.52 5.49
C GLY A 90 -10.41 2.17 5.51
N GLU A 91 -10.88 1.59 6.62
CA GLU A 91 -12.27 1.50 7.11
C GLU A 91 -13.35 0.84 6.24
N SER A 92 -13.21 0.77 4.92
CA SER A 92 -14.29 0.41 4.02
C SER A 92 -14.59 -1.10 3.94
N ALA A 93 -13.68 -1.96 4.42
CA ALA A 93 -13.88 -3.42 4.38
C ALA A 93 -14.69 -3.98 5.54
N SER A 94 -14.94 -3.18 6.59
CA SER A 94 -15.69 -3.60 7.78
C SER A 94 -17.07 -2.95 7.87
N ALA A 95 -17.51 -2.23 6.84
CA ALA A 95 -18.82 -1.59 6.83
C ALA A 95 -19.91 -2.66 6.80
N ASP A 96 -20.65 -2.79 7.90
CA ASP A 96 -21.82 -3.64 7.99
C ASP A 96 -22.98 -3.00 7.22
N LYS A 97 -23.24 -3.55 6.03
CA LYS A 97 -24.30 -3.07 5.14
C LYS A 97 -25.68 -3.25 5.76
N GLU A 98 -25.90 -4.33 6.49
CA GLU A 98 -27.19 -4.63 7.12
C GLU A 98 -27.47 -3.65 8.26
N ALA A 99 -26.46 -3.36 9.08
CA ALA A 99 -26.58 -2.33 10.13
C ALA A 99 -26.83 -0.94 9.54
N ALA A 100 -26.17 -0.59 8.43
CA ALA A 100 -26.37 0.69 7.74
C ALA A 100 -27.80 0.83 7.19
N GLU A 101 -28.32 -0.19 6.50
CA GLU A 101 -29.68 -0.20 5.97
C GLU A 101 -30.73 -0.07 7.09
N LYS A 102 -30.55 -0.81 8.19
CA LYS A 102 -31.40 -0.70 9.38
C LYS A 102 -31.35 0.69 10.00
N TYR A 103 -30.18 1.32 10.04
CA TYR A 103 -30.02 2.67 10.58
C TYR A 103 -30.71 3.71 9.70
N CYS A 104 -30.66 3.57 8.37
CA CYS A 104 -31.39 4.48 7.45
C CYS A 104 -32.90 4.52 7.75
N LEU A 105 -33.52 3.35 7.96
CA LEU A 105 -34.94 3.27 8.32
C LEU A 105 -35.23 3.96 9.67
N LYS A 106 -34.40 3.67 10.69
CA LYS A 106 -34.52 4.30 12.02
C LYS A 106 -34.34 5.82 11.96
N PHE A 107 -33.40 6.29 11.14
CA PHE A 107 -33.13 7.72 10.98
C PHE A 107 -34.28 8.43 10.27
N GLN A 108 -34.89 7.78 9.27
CA GLN A 108 -36.08 8.31 8.61
C GLN A 108 -37.27 8.43 9.59
N GLU A 109 -37.54 7.38 10.37
CA GLU A 109 -38.58 7.39 11.40
C GLU A 109 -38.33 8.51 12.43
N PHE A 110 -37.08 8.72 12.83
CA PHE A 110 -36.68 9.79 13.74
C PHE A 110 -36.94 11.18 13.16
N ILE A 111 -36.61 11.41 11.88
CA ILE A 111 -36.89 12.69 11.19
C ILE A 111 -38.39 12.97 11.15
N GLU A 112 -39.20 11.96 10.82
CA GLU A 112 -40.66 12.09 10.72
C GLU A 112 -41.29 12.34 12.09
N THR A 113 -40.85 11.64 13.14
CA THR A 113 -41.38 11.76 14.51
C THR A 113 -41.10 13.13 15.13
N GLU A 114 -39.87 13.63 14.94
CA GLU A 114 -39.43 14.91 15.50
C GLU A 114 -39.77 16.10 14.59
N GLY A 115 -40.27 15.84 13.37
CA GLY A 115 -40.69 16.87 12.42
C GLY A 115 -39.55 17.71 11.85
N TYR A 116 -38.33 17.17 11.77
CA TYR A 116 -37.18 17.89 11.24
C TYR A 116 -37.35 18.17 9.74
N ARG A 117 -37.09 19.42 9.35
CA ARG A 117 -37.04 19.78 7.93
C ARG A 117 -35.66 19.43 7.36
N PRO A 118 -35.55 19.13 6.06
CA PRO A 118 -34.25 18.87 5.41
C PRO A 118 -33.20 19.96 5.65
N GLN A 119 -33.62 21.22 5.79
CA GLN A 119 -32.73 22.36 6.06
C GLN A 119 -32.12 22.36 7.47
N GLN A 120 -32.63 21.54 8.38
CA GLN A 120 -32.15 21.41 9.77
C GLN A 120 -31.23 20.20 9.94
N ILE A 121 -31.04 19.39 8.90
CA ILE A 121 -30.19 18.20 8.93
C ILE A 121 -28.81 18.60 8.41
N PHE A 122 -27.83 18.60 9.30
CA PHE A 122 -26.44 18.93 8.96
C PHE A 122 -25.59 17.67 9.01
N ASN A 123 -24.75 17.47 7.99
CA ASN A 123 -23.69 16.48 8.05
C ASN A 123 -22.51 17.09 8.82
N CYS A 124 -22.10 16.44 9.90
CA CYS A 124 -20.90 16.77 10.65
C CYS A 124 -19.98 15.56 10.58
N ASP A 125 -18.96 15.65 9.72
CA ASP A 125 -17.89 14.67 9.66
C ASP A 125 -16.64 15.20 10.36
N GLU A 126 -15.84 14.31 10.94
CA GLU A 126 -14.65 14.69 11.69
C GLU A 126 -13.60 15.24 10.73
N THR A 127 -13.44 16.56 10.73
CA THR A 127 -12.30 17.19 10.06
C THR A 127 -11.13 17.19 11.04
N GLY A 128 -10.17 16.27 10.86
CA GLY A 128 -8.97 16.20 11.68
C GLY A 128 -8.22 17.54 11.68
N LEU A 129 -8.18 18.23 12.83
CA LEU A 129 -7.48 19.50 12.98
C LEU A 129 -5.98 19.26 13.16
N PHE A 130 -5.20 19.50 12.11
CA PHE A 130 -3.74 19.42 12.17
C PHE A 130 -3.11 20.71 12.73
N TRP A 131 -3.41 21.05 13.99
CA TRP A 131 -2.77 22.18 14.66
C TRP A 131 -1.33 21.83 15.06
N LYS A 132 -0.35 22.65 14.62
CA LYS A 132 1.10 22.42 14.84
C LYS A 132 1.64 21.08 14.34
N ARG A 133 1.00 20.45 13.34
CA ARG A 133 1.60 19.28 12.69
C ARG A 133 2.84 19.70 11.92
N MET A 134 4.01 19.25 12.37
CA MET A 134 5.27 19.44 11.64
C MET A 134 5.14 18.83 10.25
N PRO A 135 5.63 19.48 9.18
CA PRO A 135 5.71 18.87 7.86
C PRO A 135 6.49 17.56 7.96
N ASN A 136 5.99 16.49 7.34
CA ASN A 136 6.68 15.20 7.26
C ASN A 136 7.98 15.25 6.43
N CYS A 137 8.43 16.44 6.01
CA CYS A 137 9.61 16.66 5.20
C CYS A 137 10.38 17.86 5.73
N THR A 138 11.54 17.60 6.33
CA THR A 138 12.63 18.57 6.38
C THR A 138 13.16 18.72 4.96
N TYR A 139 12.79 19.80 4.28
CA TYR A 139 13.46 20.22 3.06
C TYR A 139 14.88 20.65 3.42
N ILE A 140 15.85 19.78 3.17
CA ILE A 140 17.26 20.15 3.17
C ILE A 140 17.51 20.87 1.83
N THR A 141 17.63 22.19 1.86
CA THR A 141 18.14 22.96 0.72
C THR A 141 19.56 22.53 0.40
N LYS A 142 19.92 22.45 -0.89
CA LYS A 142 21.19 21.88 -1.39
C LYS A 142 22.47 22.52 -0.82
N ASP A 143 22.37 23.68 -0.16
CA ASP A 143 23.51 24.42 0.37
C ASP A 143 23.77 24.22 1.87
N GLU A 144 22.96 23.42 2.57
CA GLU A 144 23.21 23.15 3.99
C GLU A 144 24.01 21.85 4.18
N LYS A 145 25.24 22.03 4.68
CA LYS A 145 26.17 20.94 5.00
C LYS A 145 25.46 19.91 5.90
N SER A 146 25.42 18.68 5.39
CA SER A 146 25.05 17.43 6.06
C SER A 146 25.12 17.48 7.59
N VAL A 147 23.97 17.59 8.26
CA VAL A 147 23.81 17.13 9.64
C VAL A 147 23.82 15.59 9.64
N PRO A 148 24.61 14.93 10.51
CA PRO A 148 24.67 13.47 10.55
C PRO A 148 23.30 12.93 10.98
N GLY A 149 22.63 12.16 10.11
CA GLY A 149 21.43 11.41 10.48
C GLY A 149 20.18 11.64 9.62
N HIS A 150 20.23 12.40 8.52
CA HIS A 150 19.10 12.49 7.59
C HIS A 150 19.48 12.13 6.15
N LYS A 151 18.70 11.25 5.54
CA LYS A 151 18.84 10.87 4.13
C LYS A 151 17.83 11.66 3.30
N PRO A 152 18.27 12.46 2.31
CA PRO A 152 17.36 13.20 1.45
C PRO A 152 16.68 12.23 0.45
N THR A 153 15.34 12.25 0.42
CA THR A 153 14.54 11.59 -0.62
C THR A 153 14.32 12.55 -1.78
N THR A 154 14.78 12.17 -2.96
CA THR A 154 14.56 12.89 -4.22
C THR A 154 13.34 12.30 -4.93
N ASN A 155 12.38 13.17 -5.32
CA ASN A 155 11.21 12.82 -6.14
C ASN A 155 11.61 12.47 -7.58
#